data_AF-A0A8E2FCQ0-F1
#
_entry.id   AF-A0A8E2FCQ0-F1
#
_cell.length_a   1.000
_cell.length_b   1.000
_cell.length_c   1.000
_cell.angle_alpha   90.00
_cell.angle_beta   90.00
_cell.angle_gamma   90.00
#
_symmetry.space_group_name_H-M   'P 1'
#
loop_
_entity.id
_entity.type
_entity.pdbx_description
1 polymer ?
#
loop_
_entity_poly.entity_id
_entity_poly.type
_entity_poly.pdbx_seq_one_letter_code
_entity_poly.pdbx_strand_id
1 'polypeptide(L)'
;NHVDISLAYSSLFRAYYNLPPDITTTNVQLALSQSELLIEVAQIYDSVHIIRAHIGNIFSQFRQKLNIAIKDNPPRWLKLSIALESPAIFTEALIHLVGSHPAWPWRTKSVTIPQNVLKVIKEKADHLNELCAEAERDLFLNTIEAADGGPTTIENDFEGWCTVQVFRDWYCARLNTIISKAGDQRVMERGTLYRAMGKGGDSYLPYDEVLASLRNNVKSDDWTDLADDLKRLKKYAKDTVHDLCKNELMLDVDNHNIGYLTCVDVEVKDFPWMAQEGN
;
A
#
# COMPACT_ATOMS: atom_id res chain seq x y z
N ASN A 1 -5.85 -33.25 -13.87
CA ASN A 1 -5.71 -32.60 -15.20
C ASN A 1 -6.80 -32.94 -16.20
N HIS A 2 -7.05 -34.19 -16.63
CA HIS A 2 -8.15 -34.43 -17.60
C HIS A 2 -9.55 -34.17 -17.02
N VAL A 3 -9.76 -34.50 -15.74
CA VAL A 3 -11.05 -34.26 -15.04
C VAL A 3 -11.32 -32.77 -14.88
N ASP A 4 -10.31 -31.99 -14.50
CA ASP A 4 -10.44 -30.54 -14.28
C ASP A 4 -10.80 -29.79 -15.57
N ILE A 5 -10.19 -30.18 -16.70
CA ILE A 5 -10.51 -29.61 -18.02
C ILE A 5 -11.95 -29.95 -18.42
N SER A 6 -12.39 -31.20 -18.22
CA SER A 6 -13.77 -31.60 -18.51
C SER A 6 -14.79 -30.78 -17.70
N LEU A 7 -14.49 -30.52 -16.41
CA LEU A 7 -15.32 -29.65 -15.56
C LEU A 7 -15.34 -28.20 -16.03
N ALA A 8 -14.23 -27.68 -16.56
CA ALA A 8 -14.17 -26.34 -17.15
C ALA A 8 -15.03 -26.25 -18.42
N TYR A 9 -14.96 -27.23 -19.33
CA TYR A 9 -15.85 -27.29 -20.50
C TYR A 9 -17.32 -27.38 -20.08
N SER A 10 -17.66 -28.25 -19.13
CA SER A 10 -19.01 -28.36 -18.58
C SER A 10 -19.50 -27.03 -18.01
N SER A 11 -18.64 -26.34 -17.25
CA SER A 11 -18.94 -25.02 -16.68
C SER A 11 -19.15 -23.94 -17.75
N LEU A 12 -18.39 -23.96 -18.84
CA LEU A 12 -18.61 -23.06 -19.98
C LEU A 12 -19.95 -23.35 -20.66
N PHE A 13 -20.27 -24.63 -20.89
CA PHE A 13 -21.58 -25.01 -21.43
C PHE A 13 -22.72 -24.53 -20.54
N ARG A 14 -22.62 -24.69 -19.22
CA ARG A 14 -23.60 -24.15 -18.26
C ARG A 14 -23.76 -22.62 -18.43
N ALA A 15 -22.66 -21.90 -18.55
CA ALA A 15 -22.69 -20.44 -18.72
C ALA A 15 -23.40 -20.00 -20.02
N TYR A 16 -23.24 -20.72 -21.14
CA TYR A 16 -24.01 -20.43 -22.37
C TYR A 16 -25.53 -20.51 -22.17
N TYR A 17 -26.00 -21.34 -21.24
CA TYR A 17 -27.42 -21.46 -20.87
C TYR A 17 -27.78 -20.61 -19.64
N ASN A 18 -26.96 -19.63 -19.29
CA ASN A 18 -27.14 -18.75 -18.14
C ASN A 18 -27.26 -19.50 -16.80
N LEU A 19 -26.66 -20.69 -16.71
CA LEU A 19 -26.53 -21.48 -15.50
C LEU A 19 -25.18 -21.19 -14.84
N PRO A 20 -25.10 -21.16 -13.50
CA PRO A 20 -23.84 -20.88 -12.81
C PRO A 20 -22.79 -21.95 -13.14
N PRO A 21 -21.53 -21.58 -13.38
CA PRO A 21 -20.43 -22.52 -13.56
C PRO A 21 -20.20 -23.33 -12.27
N ASP A 22 -19.61 -24.52 -12.40
CA ASP A 22 -19.31 -25.39 -11.26
C ASP A 22 -17.98 -25.00 -10.61
N ILE A 23 -18.00 -23.86 -9.91
CA ILE A 23 -16.86 -23.31 -9.18
C ILE A 23 -17.22 -23.28 -7.69
N THR A 24 -16.27 -23.68 -6.84
CA THR A 24 -16.46 -23.68 -5.39
C THR A 24 -16.66 -22.28 -4.82
N THR A 25 -17.58 -22.15 -3.86
CA THR A 25 -17.82 -20.91 -3.09
C THR A 25 -17.24 -20.98 -1.68
N THR A 26 -16.53 -22.06 -1.32
CA THR A 26 -16.02 -22.30 0.03
C THR A 26 -14.51 -22.12 0.16
N ASN A 27 -13.76 -22.31 -0.94
CA ASN A 27 -12.30 -22.22 -0.97
C ASN A 27 -11.83 -21.25 -2.07
N VAL A 28 -11.27 -20.11 -1.67
CA VAL A 28 -10.86 -19.03 -2.58
C VAL A 28 -9.78 -19.50 -3.56
N GLN A 29 -8.78 -20.24 -3.08
CA GLN A 29 -7.65 -20.70 -3.89
C GLN A 29 -8.07 -21.76 -4.91
N LEU A 30 -8.98 -22.66 -4.55
CA LEU A 30 -9.55 -23.61 -5.50
C LEU A 30 -10.45 -22.89 -6.51
N ALA A 31 -11.28 -21.96 -6.06
CA ALA A 31 -12.12 -21.14 -6.95
C ALA A 31 -11.29 -20.36 -7.97
N LEU A 32 -10.16 -19.80 -7.54
CA LEU A 32 -9.18 -19.12 -8.41
C LEU A 32 -8.64 -20.06 -9.48
N SER A 33 -8.13 -21.23 -9.11
CA SER A 33 -7.60 -22.20 -10.08
C SER A 33 -8.67 -22.72 -11.05
N GLN A 34 -9.90 -22.95 -10.58
CA GLN A 34 -11.02 -23.33 -11.44
C GLN A 34 -11.42 -22.19 -12.40
N SER A 35 -11.43 -20.95 -11.92
CA SER A 35 -11.75 -19.77 -12.73
C SER A 35 -10.70 -19.52 -13.81
N GLU A 36 -9.41 -19.67 -13.49
CA GLU A 36 -8.32 -19.55 -14.46
C GLU A 36 -8.48 -20.59 -15.58
N LEU A 37 -8.75 -21.85 -15.24
CA LEU A 37 -8.97 -22.90 -16.23
C LEU A 37 -10.23 -22.65 -17.07
N LEU A 38 -11.31 -22.16 -16.46
CA LEU A 38 -12.53 -21.80 -17.17
C LEU A 38 -12.29 -20.63 -18.13
N ILE A 39 -11.49 -19.63 -17.73
CA ILE A 39 -11.08 -18.52 -18.60
C ILE A 39 -10.27 -19.05 -19.79
N GLU A 40 -9.28 -19.93 -19.56
CA GLU A 40 -8.49 -20.53 -20.64
C GLU A 40 -9.38 -21.25 -21.67
N VAL A 41 -10.35 -22.05 -21.20
CA VAL A 41 -11.29 -22.72 -22.11
C VAL A 41 -12.21 -21.72 -22.82
N ALA A 42 -12.74 -20.72 -22.11
CA ALA A 42 -13.61 -19.69 -22.69
C ALA A 42 -12.89 -18.82 -23.74
N GLN A 43 -11.59 -18.58 -23.57
CA GLN A 43 -10.76 -17.86 -24.54
C GLN A 43 -10.68 -18.58 -25.89
N ILE A 44 -10.67 -19.93 -25.91
CA ILE A 44 -10.65 -20.71 -27.16
C ILE A 44 -11.89 -20.41 -28.03
N TYR A 45 -13.01 -20.08 -27.39
CA TYR A 45 -14.30 -19.81 -28.04
C TYR A 45 -14.69 -18.33 -28.04
N ASP A 46 -13.76 -17.41 -27.72
CA ASP A 46 -14.03 -15.97 -27.59
C ASP A 46 -15.23 -15.63 -26.67
N SER A 47 -15.42 -16.45 -25.64
CA SER A 47 -16.62 -16.46 -24.80
C SER A 47 -16.36 -16.04 -23.35
N VAL A 48 -15.22 -15.38 -23.10
CA VAL A 48 -14.85 -14.90 -21.76
C VAL A 48 -15.92 -13.96 -21.21
N HIS A 49 -16.49 -13.09 -22.04
CA HIS A 49 -17.53 -12.13 -21.65
C HIS A 49 -18.76 -12.79 -20.99
N ILE A 50 -19.08 -14.03 -21.35
CA ILE A 50 -20.23 -14.79 -20.83
C ILE A 50 -20.00 -15.22 -19.38
N ILE A 51 -18.76 -15.56 -19.01
CA ILE A 51 -18.43 -16.07 -17.68
C ILE A 51 -18.07 -14.97 -16.68
N ARG A 52 -17.80 -13.73 -17.12
CA ARG A 52 -17.33 -12.62 -16.25
C ARG A 52 -18.25 -12.37 -15.07
N ALA A 53 -19.54 -12.16 -15.32
CA ALA A 53 -20.52 -11.86 -14.29
C ALA A 53 -20.68 -13.02 -13.28
N HIS A 54 -20.70 -14.26 -13.77
CA HIS A 54 -20.79 -15.43 -12.89
C HIS A 54 -19.58 -15.54 -11.97
N ILE A 55 -18.36 -15.45 -12.52
CA ILE A 55 -17.14 -15.55 -11.73
C ILE A 55 -17.02 -14.38 -10.75
N GLY A 56 -17.36 -13.16 -11.18
CA GLY A 56 -17.40 -11.99 -10.31
C GLY A 56 -18.35 -12.16 -9.11
N ASN A 57 -19.55 -12.72 -9.35
CA ASN A 57 -20.52 -13.02 -8.30
C ASN A 57 -20.04 -14.10 -7.32
N ILE A 58 -19.22 -15.05 -7.78
CA ILE A 58 -18.61 -16.07 -6.90
C ILE A 58 -17.55 -15.40 -6.02
N PHE A 59 -16.67 -14.58 -6.59
CA PHE A 59 -15.60 -13.96 -5.82
C PHE A 59 -16.12 -12.95 -4.79
N SER A 60 -17.18 -12.20 -5.12
CA SER A 60 -17.78 -11.23 -4.18
C SER A 60 -18.32 -11.89 -2.90
N GLN A 61 -18.73 -13.17 -2.96
CA GLN A 61 -19.22 -13.92 -1.80
C GLN A 61 -18.14 -14.21 -0.76
N PHE A 62 -16.85 -14.23 -1.15
CA PHE A 62 -15.75 -14.48 -0.23
C PHE A 62 -15.44 -13.29 0.69
N ARG A 63 -15.89 -12.06 0.33
CA ARG A 63 -15.70 -10.84 1.12
C ARG A 63 -14.23 -10.66 1.54
N GLN A 64 -13.97 -10.51 2.84
CA GLN A 64 -12.62 -10.33 3.39
C GLN A 64 -11.65 -11.46 3.00
N LYS A 65 -12.12 -12.70 2.81
CA LYS A 65 -11.25 -13.80 2.38
C LYS A 65 -10.69 -13.57 0.96
N LEU A 66 -11.42 -12.86 0.10
CA LEU A 66 -10.93 -12.48 -1.22
C LEU A 66 -9.76 -11.51 -1.08
N ASN A 67 -9.92 -10.44 -0.30
CA ASN A 67 -8.89 -9.41 -0.17
C ASN A 67 -7.60 -9.97 0.47
N ILE A 68 -7.74 -10.87 1.46
CA ILE A 68 -6.58 -11.61 2.01
C ILE A 68 -5.88 -12.42 0.91
N ALA A 69 -6.65 -13.14 0.09
CA ALA A 69 -6.08 -13.91 -1.02
C ALA A 69 -5.43 -13.01 -2.09
N ILE A 70 -5.98 -11.81 -2.34
CA ILE A 70 -5.39 -10.79 -3.22
C ILE A 70 -4.03 -10.38 -2.69
N LYS A 71 -3.95 -9.94 -1.43
CA LYS A 71 -2.70 -9.57 -0.76
C LYS A 71 -1.63 -10.67 -0.82
N ASP A 72 -2.01 -11.94 -0.70
CA ASP A 72 -1.08 -13.07 -0.72
C ASP A 72 -0.42 -13.29 -2.09
N ASN A 73 -1.08 -12.92 -3.20
CA ASN A 73 -0.50 -12.96 -4.54
C ASN A 73 -1.17 -11.96 -5.52
N PRO A 74 -0.97 -10.64 -5.33
CA PRO A 74 -1.60 -9.60 -6.12
C PRO A 74 -1.38 -9.76 -7.62
N PRO A 75 -0.19 -10.13 -8.14
CA PRO A 75 -0.04 -10.27 -9.58
C PRO A 75 -0.91 -11.38 -10.20
N ARG A 76 -1.22 -12.45 -9.46
CA ARG A 76 -2.13 -13.50 -9.98
C ARG A 76 -3.56 -12.96 -10.10
N TRP A 77 -4.04 -12.25 -9.08
CA TRP A 77 -5.36 -11.64 -9.07
C TRP A 77 -5.49 -10.47 -10.05
N LEU A 78 -4.42 -9.71 -10.26
CA LEU A 78 -4.38 -8.68 -11.29
C LEU A 78 -4.63 -9.30 -12.67
N LYS A 79 -3.94 -10.40 -13.02
CA LYS A 79 -4.18 -11.10 -14.30
C LYS A 79 -5.62 -11.60 -14.43
N LEU A 80 -6.15 -12.21 -13.38
CA LEU A 80 -7.53 -12.65 -13.34
C LEU A 80 -8.50 -11.48 -13.57
N SER A 81 -8.27 -10.36 -12.88
CA SER A 81 -9.11 -9.17 -12.98
C SER A 81 -9.12 -8.56 -14.38
N ILE A 82 -8.03 -8.67 -15.13
CA ILE A 82 -7.95 -8.22 -16.53
C ILE A 82 -8.83 -9.09 -17.43
N ALA A 83 -8.78 -10.41 -17.29
CA ALA A 83 -9.63 -11.31 -18.07
C ALA A 83 -11.12 -11.15 -17.71
N LEU A 84 -11.41 -10.91 -16.43
CA LEU A 84 -12.76 -10.71 -15.92
C LEU A 84 -13.29 -9.28 -16.10
N GLU A 85 -12.43 -8.33 -16.50
CA GLU A 85 -12.72 -6.90 -16.48
C GLU A 85 -13.33 -6.45 -15.15
N SER A 86 -12.72 -6.86 -14.04
CA SER A 86 -13.21 -6.60 -12.68
C SER A 86 -12.47 -5.40 -12.07
N PRO A 87 -13.10 -4.21 -11.97
CA PRO A 87 -12.45 -3.03 -11.37
C PRO A 87 -12.05 -3.26 -9.92
N ALA A 88 -12.91 -3.91 -9.13
CA ALA A 88 -12.66 -4.12 -7.70
C ALA A 88 -11.42 -4.98 -7.43
N ILE A 89 -11.27 -6.12 -8.13
CA ILE A 89 -10.10 -6.99 -7.94
C ILE A 89 -8.84 -6.33 -8.51
N PHE A 90 -8.97 -5.61 -9.64
CA PHE A 90 -7.86 -4.91 -10.26
C PHE A 90 -7.32 -3.80 -9.36
N THR A 91 -8.20 -2.95 -8.82
CA THR A 91 -7.82 -1.85 -7.92
C THR A 91 -7.11 -2.37 -6.68
N GLU A 92 -7.70 -3.35 -5.98
CA GLU A 92 -7.07 -3.93 -4.77
C GLU A 92 -5.68 -4.51 -5.10
N ALA A 93 -5.57 -5.29 -6.18
CA ALA A 93 -4.30 -5.87 -6.59
C ALA A 93 -3.28 -4.79 -7.02
N LEU A 94 -3.71 -3.76 -7.75
CA LEU A 94 -2.84 -2.71 -8.25
C LEU A 94 -2.25 -1.88 -7.12
N ILE A 95 -3.03 -1.54 -6.09
CA ILE A 95 -2.56 -0.79 -4.92
C ILE A 95 -1.41 -1.53 -4.24
N HIS A 96 -1.53 -2.85 -4.05
CA HIS A 96 -0.45 -3.66 -3.49
C HIS A 96 0.83 -3.62 -4.34
N LEU A 97 0.69 -3.73 -5.66
CA LEU A 97 1.82 -3.75 -6.60
C LEU A 97 2.53 -2.40 -6.69
N VAL A 98 1.77 -1.31 -6.69
CA VAL A 98 2.32 0.05 -6.70
C VAL A 98 3.00 0.34 -5.37
N GLY A 99 2.32 0.06 -4.26
CA GLY A 99 2.87 0.29 -2.92
C GLY A 99 4.16 -0.49 -2.67
N SER A 100 4.28 -1.72 -3.19
CA SER A 100 5.47 -2.54 -3.01
C SER A 100 6.60 -2.22 -3.99
N HIS A 101 6.37 -1.50 -5.09
CA HIS A 101 7.36 -1.34 -6.15
C HIS A 101 8.66 -0.65 -5.64
N PRO A 102 9.86 -1.14 -6.00
CA PRO A 102 10.16 -2.20 -6.98
C PRO A 102 10.18 -3.63 -6.39
N ALA A 103 9.84 -3.80 -5.11
CA ALA A 103 9.79 -5.10 -4.47
C ALA A 103 8.75 -6.01 -5.14
N TRP A 104 9.13 -7.27 -5.33
CA TRP A 104 8.27 -8.28 -5.94
C TRP A 104 8.39 -9.64 -5.22
N PRO A 105 7.91 -9.75 -3.98
CA PRO A 105 8.07 -10.96 -3.17
C PRO A 105 7.13 -12.11 -3.57
N TRP A 106 6.28 -11.91 -4.59
CA TRP A 106 5.24 -12.87 -4.95
C TRP A 106 5.71 -13.94 -5.94
N ARG A 107 5.02 -15.09 -5.89
CA ARG A 107 5.31 -16.26 -6.73
C ARG A 107 5.10 -15.97 -8.21
N THR A 108 4.02 -15.27 -8.55
CA THR A 108 3.70 -14.91 -9.93
C THR A 108 4.69 -13.88 -10.44
N LYS A 109 5.43 -14.20 -11.50
CA LYS A 109 6.51 -13.34 -12.02
C LYS A 109 5.97 -12.14 -12.79
N SER A 110 6.64 -11.00 -12.66
CA SER A 110 6.29 -9.74 -13.34
C SER A 110 6.22 -9.88 -14.86
N VAL A 111 7.04 -10.74 -15.47
CA VAL A 111 7.03 -11.04 -16.91
C VAL A 111 5.68 -11.56 -17.43
N THR A 112 4.81 -12.07 -16.53
CA THR A 112 3.48 -12.56 -16.90
C THR A 112 2.40 -11.47 -16.91
N ILE A 113 2.74 -10.26 -16.50
CA ILE A 113 1.85 -9.10 -16.48
C ILE A 113 2.00 -8.33 -17.80
N PRO A 114 0.89 -7.88 -18.42
CA PRO A 114 0.94 -7.06 -19.63
C PRO A 114 1.81 -5.80 -19.47
N GLN A 115 2.59 -5.46 -20.50
CA GLN A 115 3.56 -4.37 -20.46
C GLN A 115 2.92 -3.00 -20.19
N ASN A 116 1.71 -2.76 -20.71
CA ASN A 116 0.95 -1.54 -20.44
C ASN A 116 0.59 -1.42 -18.95
N VAL A 117 0.25 -2.52 -18.29
CA VAL A 117 -0.07 -2.53 -16.85
C VAL A 117 1.20 -2.36 -16.01
N LEU A 118 2.32 -2.99 -16.41
CA LEU A 118 3.62 -2.75 -15.76
C LEU A 118 4.05 -1.28 -15.86
N LYS A 119 3.75 -0.61 -16.98
CA LYS A 119 3.98 0.82 -17.15
C LYS A 119 3.15 1.63 -16.16
N VAL A 120 1.85 1.35 -16.01
CA VAL A 120 0.98 2.00 -15.01
C VAL A 120 1.50 1.80 -13.58
N ILE A 121 1.90 0.58 -13.23
CA ILE A 121 2.49 0.28 -11.91
C ILE A 121 3.70 1.17 -11.65
N LYS A 122 4.61 1.25 -12.63
CA LYS A 122 5.82 2.06 -12.51
C LYS A 122 5.50 3.55 -12.40
N GLU A 123 4.65 4.09 -13.28
CA GLU A 123 4.30 5.52 -13.29
C GLU A 123 3.66 5.96 -11.97
N LYS A 124 2.72 5.16 -11.43
CA LYS A 124 2.12 5.45 -10.12
C LYS A 124 3.11 5.28 -8.97
N ALA A 125 4.02 4.30 -9.05
CA ALA A 125 5.04 4.11 -8.02
C ALA A 125 6.07 5.25 -8.02
N ASP A 126 6.44 5.76 -9.19
CA ASP A 126 7.31 6.93 -9.34
C ASP A 126 6.64 8.17 -8.73
N HIS A 127 5.36 8.41 -9.04
CA HIS A 127 4.59 9.49 -8.41
C HIS A 127 4.47 9.35 -6.88
N LEU A 128 4.20 8.14 -6.39
CA LEU A 128 4.18 7.86 -4.94
C LEU A 128 5.53 8.16 -4.29
N ASN A 129 6.64 7.88 -4.98
CA ASN A 129 7.98 8.22 -4.49
C ASN A 129 8.25 9.72 -4.48
N GLU A 130 7.70 10.49 -5.43
CA GLU A 130 7.76 11.96 -5.42
C GLU A 130 7.06 12.52 -4.18
N LEU A 131 5.84 12.06 -3.89
CA LEU A 131 5.10 12.46 -2.68
C LEU A 131 5.86 12.09 -1.39
N CYS A 132 6.50 10.91 -1.36
CA CYS A 132 7.37 10.53 -0.23
C CYS A 132 8.57 11.48 -0.11
N ALA A 133 9.22 11.86 -1.21
CA ALA A 133 10.37 12.75 -1.19
C ALA A 133 10.00 14.17 -0.71
N GLU A 134 8.82 14.66 -1.09
CA GLU A 134 8.27 15.92 -0.59
C GLU A 134 8.02 15.87 0.91
N ALA A 135 7.32 14.84 1.39
CA ALA A 135 7.09 14.63 2.82
C ALA A 135 8.42 14.47 3.58
N GLU A 136 9.39 13.73 3.03
CA GLU A 136 10.70 13.54 3.65
C GLU A 136 11.46 14.86 3.83
N ARG A 137 11.43 15.74 2.82
CA ARG A 137 12.01 17.08 2.88
C ARG A 137 11.32 17.92 3.96
N ASP A 138 9.99 17.94 3.96
CA ASP A 138 9.21 18.78 4.87
C ASP A 138 9.37 18.31 6.33
N LEU A 139 9.41 16.99 6.57
CA LEU A 139 9.73 16.41 7.87
C LEU A 139 11.14 16.75 8.34
N PHE A 140 12.13 16.76 7.44
CA PHE A 140 13.50 17.14 7.78
C PHE A 140 13.61 18.63 8.15
N LEU A 141 12.88 19.49 7.43
CA LEU A 141 12.85 20.94 7.67
C LEU A 141 11.95 21.36 8.84
N ASN A 142 11.15 20.44 9.39
CA ASN A 142 10.29 20.68 10.54
C ASN A 142 11.06 21.37 11.68
N THR A 143 10.43 22.40 12.25
CA THR A 143 11.01 23.28 13.26
C THR A 143 9.91 23.90 14.11
N ILE A 144 10.30 24.43 15.27
CA ILE A 144 9.44 25.28 16.10
C ILE A 144 9.71 26.73 15.72
N GLU A 145 8.67 27.55 15.68
CA GLU A 145 8.78 28.99 15.45
C GLU A 145 9.17 29.69 16.77
N ALA A 146 10.22 30.50 16.71
CA ALA A 146 10.63 31.37 17.81
C ALA A 146 9.73 32.62 17.89
N ALA A 147 9.91 33.43 18.93
CA ALA A 147 9.09 34.62 19.18
C ALA A 147 9.13 35.68 18.05
N ASP A 148 10.19 35.68 17.23
CA ASP A 148 10.37 36.57 16.07
C ASP A 148 9.72 36.03 14.79
N GLY A 149 9.07 34.86 14.85
CA GLY A 149 8.49 34.15 13.71
C GLY A 149 9.52 33.42 12.84
N GLY A 150 10.80 33.44 13.22
CA GLY A 150 11.85 32.66 12.58
C GLY A 150 11.94 31.22 13.13
N PRO A 151 12.75 30.35 12.51
CA PRO A 151 13.03 29.04 13.06
C PRO A 151 13.80 29.17 14.38
N THR A 152 13.51 28.27 15.31
CA THR A 152 14.27 28.12 16.55
C THR A 152 15.73 27.74 16.25
N THR A 153 16.66 28.46 16.88
CA THR A 153 18.12 28.29 16.78
C THR A 153 18.72 28.13 18.16
N ILE A 154 19.98 27.71 18.21
CA ILE A 154 20.71 27.54 19.47
C ILE A 154 20.81 28.86 20.27
N GLU A 155 20.78 30.01 19.60
CA GLU A 155 20.92 31.33 20.21
C GLU A 155 19.60 31.90 20.75
N ASN A 156 18.46 31.60 20.14
CA ASN A 156 17.18 32.22 20.51
C ASN A 156 16.34 31.37 21.49
N ASP A 157 16.44 30.04 21.40
CA ASP A 157 15.76 29.08 22.27
C ASP A 157 16.51 27.74 22.22
N PHE A 158 17.40 27.56 23.18
CA PHE A 158 18.32 26.42 23.23
C PHE A 158 17.56 25.10 23.46
N GLU A 159 16.60 25.08 24.37
CA GLU A 159 15.82 23.90 24.73
C GLU A 159 14.86 23.47 23.62
N GLY A 160 14.15 24.42 23.01
CA GLY A 160 13.33 24.16 21.83
C GLY A 160 14.19 23.68 20.66
N TRP A 161 15.36 24.28 20.45
CA TRP A 161 16.32 23.84 19.43
C TRP A 161 16.79 22.40 19.67
N CYS A 162 17.13 22.05 20.92
CA CYS A 162 17.47 20.67 21.30
C CYS A 162 16.33 19.70 20.99
N THR A 163 15.09 20.08 21.28
CA THR A 163 13.90 19.28 20.99
C THR A 163 13.74 19.04 19.48
N VAL A 164 13.93 20.07 18.65
CA VAL A 164 13.97 19.95 17.19
C VAL A 164 15.08 19.00 16.74
N GLN A 165 16.28 19.07 17.32
CA GLN A 165 17.37 18.17 16.95
C GLN A 165 17.09 16.72 17.32
N VAL A 166 16.47 16.44 18.47
CA VAL A 166 16.06 15.07 18.84
C VAL A 166 15.09 14.50 17.81
N PHE A 167 14.12 15.29 17.35
CA PHE A 167 13.20 14.84 16.30
C PHE A 167 13.93 14.52 15.00
N ARG A 168 14.81 15.41 14.55
CA ARG A 168 15.59 15.24 13.31
C ARG A 168 16.52 14.04 13.39
N ASP A 169 17.24 13.88 14.50
CA ASP A 169 18.14 12.75 14.72
C ASP A 169 17.37 11.41 14.68
N TRP A 170 16.26 11.31 15.42
CA TRP A 170 15.39 10.13 15.38
C TRP A 170 14.90 9.83 13.97
N TYR A 171 14.41 10.84 13.25
CA TYR A 171 13.88 10.68 11.92
C TYR A 171 14.94 10.23 10.92
N CYS A 172 16.11 10.89 10.91
CA CYS A 172 17.24 10.55 10.06
C CYS A 172 17.80 9.16 10.38
N ALA A 173 17.93 8.79 11.66
CA ALA A 173 18.36 7.45 12.06
C ALA A 173 17.36 6.38 11.59
N ARG A 174 16.06 6.66 11.68
CA ARG A 174 15.02 5.73 11.23
C ARG A 174 15.00 5.58 9.72
N LEU A 175 15.10 6.68 8.97
CA LEU A 175 15.24 6.66 7.51
C LEU A 175 16.50 5.93 7.07
N ASN A 176 17.65 6.19 7.69
CA ASN A 176 18.91 5.52 7.38
C ASN A 176 18.80 4.00 7.58
N THR A 177 18.14 3.58 8.67
CA THR A 177 17.83 2.16 8.92
C THR A 177 16.99 1.55 7.79
N ILE A 178 15.99 2.28 7.28
CA ILE A 178 15.12 1.81 6.19
C ILE A 178 15.88 1.74 4.86
N ILE A 179 16.68 2.76 4.54
CA ILE A 179 17.45 2.86 3.29
C ILE A 179 18.58 1.82 3.25
N SER A 180 19.20 1.51 4.39
CA SER A 180 20.28 0.51 4.49
C SER A 180 19.80 -0.94 4.27
N LYS A 181 18.49 -1.19 4.29
CA LYS A 181 17.90 -2.51 4.08
C LYS A 181 17.79 -2.84 2.59
N ALA A 182 17.84 -4.14 2.27
CA ALA A 182 17.61 -4.64 0.92
C ALA A 182 16.25 -4.17 0.37
N GLY A 183 16.15 -4.01 -0.96
CA GLY A 183 15.02 -3.34 -1.63
C GLY A 183 13.63 -3.77 -1.17
N ASP A 184 13.39 -5.07 -1.00
CA ASP A 184 12.09 -5.59 -0.55
C ASP A 184 11.72 -5.13 0.86
N GLN A 185 12.67 -5.17 1.80
CA GLN A 185 12.44 -4.80 3.19
C GLN A 185 12.33 -3.28 3.36
N ARG A 186 13.03 -2.50 2.53
CA ARG A 186 12.96 -1.03 2.52
C ARG A 186 11.53 -0.55 2.28
N VAL A 187 10.86 -1.10 1.28
CA VAL A 187 9.50 -0.67 0.90
C VAL A 187 8.48 -1.02 1.99
N MET A 188 8.68 -2.13 2.69
CA MET A 188 7.82 -2.59 3.79
C MET A 188 7.94 -1.74 5.07
N GLU A 189 8.99 -0.93 5.23
CA GLU A 189 9.17 -0.17 6.47
C GLU A 189 8.78 1.30 6.35
N ARG A 190 8.76 1.85 5.13
CA ARG A 190 8.39 3.25 4.89
C ARG A 190 6.93 3.52 5.25
N GLY A 191 6.00 2.66 4.83
CA GLY A 191 4.59 2.79 5.21
C GLY A 191 4.37 2.65 6.72
N THR A 192 5.10 1.73 7.35
CA THR A 192 5.08 1.54 8.81
C THR A 192 5.57 2.80 9.55
N LEU A 193 6.63 3.44 9.06
CA LEU A 193 7.15 4.70 9.63
C LEU A 193 6.11 5.81 9.54
N TYR A 194 5.56 6.08 8.36
CA TYR A 194 4.60 7.17 8.18
C TYR A 194 3.32 6.94 8.96
N ARG A 195 2.80 5.70 9.03
CA ARG A 195 1.65 5.39 9.88
C ARG A 195 1.93 5.59 11.36
N ALA A 196 3.14 5.27 11.85
CA ALA A 196 3.53 5.60 13.22
C ALA A 196 3.51 7.11 13.46
N MET A 197 3.99 7.91 12.49
CA MET A 197 3.96 9.38 12.54
C MET A 197 2.52 9.92 12.51
N GLY A 198 1.67 9.38 11.63
CA GLY A 198 0.26 9.74 11.52
C GLY A 198 -0.57 9.41 12.77
N LYS A 199 -0.23 8.32 13.47
CA LYS A 199 -0.83 7.95 14.76
C LYS A 199 -0.45 8.96 15.85
N GLY A 200 0.80 9.40 15.89
CA GLY A 200 1.32 10.30 16.92
C GLY A 200 1.30 9.70 18.33
N GLY A 201 1.46 10.55 19.35
CA GLY A 201 1.55 10.10 20.74
C GLY A 201 2.83 9.29 20.98
N ASP A 202 2.73 8.16 21.67
CA ASP A 202 3.86 7.31 22.05
C ASP A 202 4.28 6.29 20.97
N SER A 203 3.72 6.38 19.75
CA SER A 203 4.16 5.53 18.63
C SER A 203 5.60 5.82 18.19
N TYR A 204 6.11 7.00 18.50
CA TYR A 204 7.50 7.41 18.33
C TYR A 204 7.84 8.56 19.27
N LEU A 205 9.12 8.68 19.64
CA LEU A 205 9.62 9.73 20.53
C LEU A 205 8.76 9.91 21.81
N PRO A 206 8.51 8.84 22.60
CA PRO A 206 7.71 8.96 23.81
C PRO A 206 8.36 9.95 24.78
N TYR A 207 7.55 10.74 25.48
CA TYR A 207 8.00 11.90 26.26
C TYR A 207 9.08 11.51 27.29
N ASP A 208 8.84 10.45 28.06
CA ASP A 208 9.75 10.03 29.14
C ASP A 208 11.14 9.62 28.61
N GLU A 209 11.20 8.95 27.45
CA GLU A 209 12.47 8.55 26.83
C GLU A 209 13.24 9.77 26.30
N VAL A 210 12.53 10.72 25.69
CA VAL A 210 13.13 11.97 25.19
C VAL A 210 13.67 12.80 26.35
N LEU A 211 12.88 13.01 27.40
CA LEU A 211 13.28 13.78 28.58
C LEU A 211 14.49 13.14 29.27
N ALA A 212 14.49 11.81 29.44
CA ALA A 212 15.63 11.09 30.01
C ALA A 212 16.89 11.24 29.15
N SER A 213 16.78 11.15 27.83
CA SER A 213 17.89 11.35 26.91
C SER A 213 18.47 12.77 27.00
N LEU A 214 17.61 13.79 27.01
CA LEU A 214 18.02 15.19 27.10
C LEU A 214 18.73 15.48 28.43
N ARG A 215 18.17 15.07 29.57
CA ARG A 215 18.80 15.26 30.89
C ARG A 215 20.16 14.57 31.03
N ASN A 216 20.36 13.44 30.36
CA ASN A 216 21.61 12.69 30.42
C ASN A 216 22.71 13.28 29.52
N ASN A 217 22.33 13.94 28.41
CA ASN A 217 23.28 14.32 27.35
C ASN A 217 23.42 15.84 27.19
N VAL A 218 22.48 16.64 27.69
CA VAL A 218 22.44 18.09 27.54
C VAL A 218 22.47 18.74 28.93
N LYS A 219 23.36 19.73 29.10
CA LYS A 219 23.47 20.49 30.36
C LYS A 219 22.41 21.60 30.42
N SER A 220 21.15 21.21 30.53
CA SER A 220 20.03 22.08 30.89
C SER A 220 19.06 21.31 31.78
N ASP A 221 18.52 22.00 32.79
CA ASP A 221 17.49 21.46 33.69
C ASP A 221 16.09 21.99 33.33
N ASP A 222 15.98 22.93 32.38
CA ASP A 222 14.76 23.68 32.07
C ASP A 222 13.97 23.09 30.89
N TRP A 223 13.51 21.86 31.05
CA TRP A 223 12.68 21.16 30.03
C TRP A 223 11.18 21.41 30.21
N THR A 224 10.81 22.63 30.62
CA THR A 224 9.43 22.99 30.97
C THR A 224 8.49 22.93 29.77
N ASP A 225 8.93 23.39 28.60
CA ASP A 225 8.13 23.44 27.37
C ASP A 225 8.25 22.18 26.47
N LEU A 226 9.10 21.21 26.84
CA LEU A 226 9.39 20.01 26.05
C LEU A 226 8.12 19.26 25.59
N ALA A 227 7.12 19.16 26.47
CA ALA A 227 5.88 18.45 26.16
C ALA A 227 5.10 19.15 25.04
N ASP A 228 5.01 20.48 25.09
CA ASP A 228 4.31 21.29 24.09
C ASP A 228 5.09 21.36 22.77
N ASP A 229 6.41 21.45 22.84
CA ASP A 229 7.30 21.44 21.68
C ASP A 229 7.26 20.12 20.91
N LEU A 230 7.36 18.99 21.62
CA LEU A 230 7.17 17.67 21.01
C LEU A 230 5.77 17.55 20.40
N LYS A 231 4.74 18.06 21.07
CA LYS A 231 3.38 18.05 20.53
C LYS A 231 3.26 18.86 19.24
N ARG A 232 3.90 20.03 19.14
CA ARG A 232 3.95 20.86 17.92
C ARG A 232 4.64 20.12 16.78
N LEU A 233 5.83 19.57 17.03
CA LEU A 233 6.58 18.81 16.04
C LEU A 233 5.83 17.58 15.54
N LYS A 234 5.21 16.82 16.46
CA LYS A 234 4.42 15.63 16.11
C LYS A 234 3.15 15.98 15.37
N LYS A 235 2.50 17.11 15.68
CA LYS A 235 1.34 17.59 14.93
C LYS A 235 1.71 17.93 13.50
N TYR A 236 2.77 18.73 13.29
CA TYR A 236 3.27 19.04 11.94
C TYR A 236 3.57 17.76 11.17
N ALA A 237 4.32 16.84 11.80
CA ALA A 237 4.68 15.56 11.19
C ALA A 237 3.45 14.73 10.78
N LYS A 238 2.43 14.68 11.63
CA LYS A 238 1.15 13.99 11.34
C LYS A 238 0.44 14.61 10.14
N ASP A 239 0.39 15.93 10.07
CA ASP A 239 -0.25 16.66 8.98
C ASP A 239 0.52 16.43 7.66
N THR A 240 1.86 16.45 7.69
CA THR A 240 2.73 16.17 6.52
C THR A 240 2.50 14.78 5.93
N VAL A 241 2.34 13.75 6.77
CA VAL A 241 2.18 12.36 6.30
C VAL A 241 0.72 11.95 6.10
N HIS A 242 -0.24 12.85 6.33
CA HIS A 242 -1.66 12.53 6.35
C HIS A 242 -2.11 11.77 5.10
N ASP A 243 -1.80 12.31 3.91
CA ASP A 243 -2.22 11.72 2.64
C ASP A 243 -1.48 10.41 2.33
N LEU A 244 -0.22 10.29 2.75
CA LEU A 244 0.55 9.06 2.63
C LEU A 244 0.02 7.93 3.53
N CYS A 245 -0.67 8.28 4.62
CA CYS A 245 -1.26 7.32 5.55
C CYS A 245 -2.64 6.81 5.13
N LYS A 246 -3.23 7.34 4.05
CA LYS A 246 -4.53 6.87 3.54
C LYS A 246 -4.45 5.39 3.14
N ASN A 247 -5.52 4.67 3.43
CA ASN A 247 -5.67 3.26 3.08
C ASN A 247 -6.78 3.10 2.05
N GLU A 248 -6.39 2.86 0.80
CA GLU A 248 -7.31 2.58 -0.31
C GLU A 248 -7.60 1.07 -0.48
N LEU A 249 -7.03 0.21 0.37
CA LEU A 249 -7.33 -1.22 0.38
C LEU A 249 -8.59 -1.51 1.20
N MET A 250 -9.25 -2.61 0.85
CA MET A 250 -10.37 -3.16 1.61
C MET A 250 -9.92 -3.92 2.88
N LEU A 251 -8.62 -4.18 3.01
CA LEU A 251 -8.00 -4.75 4.21
C LEU A 251 -7.56 -3.68 5.19
N ASP A 252 -7.66 -4.02 6.48
CA ASP A 252 -6.97 -3.27 7.51
C ASP A 252 -5.46 -3.56 7.47
N VAL A 253 -4.67 -2.51 7.23
CA VAL A 253 -3.23 -2.57 6.97
C VAL A 253 -2.46 -3.10 8.18
N ASP A 254 -2.84 -2.68 9.38
CA ASP A 254 -2.16 -3.01 10.63
C ASP A 254 -2.40 -4.47 11.02
N ASN A 255 -3.64 -4.96 10.92
CA ASN A 255 -3.98 -6.35 11.23
C ASN A 255 -3.44 -7.36 10.21
N HIS A 256 -3.08 -6.90 9.00
CA HIS A 256 -2.58 -7.75 7.94
C HIS A 256 -1.10 -7.55 7.63
N ASN A 257 -0.30 -6.87 8.46
CA ASN A 257 1.14 -6.72 8.25
C ASN A 257 1.51 -6.13 6.86
N ILE A 258 0.72 -5.18 6.37
CA ILE A 258 0.99 -4.50 5.09
C ILE A 258 1.94 -3.34 5.36
N GLY A 259 3.22 -3.56 5.10
CA GLY A 259 4.28 -2.60 5.47
C GLY A 259 4.44 -1.39 4.54
N TYR A 260 4.01 -1.52 3.28
CA TYR A 260 4.09 -0.46 2.28
C TYR A 260 2.92 0.54 2.37
N LEU A 261 3.00 1.58 1.55
CA LEU A 261 1.96 2.61 1.41
C LEU A 261 0.81 2.09 0.54
N THR A 262 -0.39 2.56 0.84
CA THR A 262 -1.66 2.08 0.29
C THR A 262 -2.56 3.22 -0.17
N CYS A 263 -2.02 4.43 -0.25
CA CYS A 263 -2.72 5.66 -0.62
C CYS A 263 -2.79 5.87 -2.15
N VAL A 264 -2.76 4.78 -2.92
CA VAL A 264 -2.67 4.85 -4.38
C VAL A 264 -4.07 4.96 -4.96
N ASP A 265 -4.36 6.11 -5.56
CA ASP A 265 -5.60 6.30 -6.29
C ASP A 265 -5.57 5.50 -7.61
N VAL A 266 -6.62 4.70 -7.84
CA VAL A 266 -6.82 3.95 -9.09
C VAL A 266 -8.01 4.53 -9.83
N GLU A 267 -7.77 5.02 -11.04
CA GLU A 267 -8.75 5.69 -11.89
C GLU A 267 -9.17 4.80 -13.05
N VAL A 268 -10.27 5.17 -13.71
CA VAL A 268 -10.81 4.45 -14.88
C VAL A 268 -9.78 4.31 -16.01
N LYS A 269 -8.91 5.33 -16.20
CA LYS A 269 -7.84 5.32 -17.21
C LYS A 269 -6.77 4.25 -16.98
N ASP A 270 -6.67 3.74 -15.74
CA ASP A 270 -5.70 2.72 -15.37
C ASP A 270 -6.16 1.31 -15.77
N PHE A 271 -7.45 1.13 -16.08
CA PHE A 271 -8.00 -0.16 -16.49
C PHE A 271 -7.61 -0.48 -17.95
N PRO A 272 -6.91 -1.60 -18.20
CA PRO A 272 -6.40 -1.91 -19.53
C PRO A 272 -7.50 -2.24 -20.57
N TRP A 273 -8.71 -2.56 -20.11
CA TRP A 273 -9.86 -2.82 -20.99
C TRP A 273 -10.65 -1.57 -21.37
N MET A 274 -10.54 -0.46 -20.62
CA MET A 274 -11.25 0.79 -20.96
C MET A 274 -10.59 1.55 -22.12
N ALA A 275 -9.30 1.31 -22.38
CA ALA A 275 -8.57 1.90 -23.49
C ALA A 275 -8.95 1.31 -24.87
N GLN A 276 -9.73 0.22 -24.91
CA GLN A 276 -10.10 -0.47 -26.15
C GLN A 276 -11.41 0.03 -26.78
N GLU A 277 -12.22 0.83 -26.07
CA GLU A 277 -13.51 1.35 -26.59
C GLU A 277 -13.39 2.67 -27.38
N GLY A 278 -12.16 3.12 -27.65
CA GLY A 278 -11.87 4.43 -28.25
C GLY A 278 -11.44 4.44 -29.72
N ASN A 279 -11.59 3.34 -30.47
CA ASN A 279 -11.28 3.27 -31.91
C ASN A 279 -12.44 2.70 -32.73
#